data_AF-A0A9P6D659-F1
#
_entry.id   AF-A0A9P6D659-F1
#
_cell.length_a   1.000
_cell.length_b   1.000
_cell.length_c   1.000
_cell.angle_alpha   90.00
_cell.angle_beta   90.00
_cell.angle_gamma   90.00
#
_symmetry.space_group_name_H-M   'P 1'
#
loop_
_entity.id
_entity.type
_entity.pdbx_description
1 polymer ?
#
loop_
_entity_poly.entity_id
_entity_poly.type
_entity_poly.pdbx_seq_one_letter_code
_entity_poly.pdbx_strand_id
1 'polypeptide(L)'
;PCLWQVSITLAILHHDEDIIFIAGTGMGKTLTFWLPLLLCPDGIQIVVTPLNILGKQNVEFIEDIRYQAIVISPGQLMKPGGKFEKLLLNSTFISHIISIILDEGHCIST
;
A
#
# COMPACT_ATOMS: atom_id res chain seq x y z
N PRO A 1 -8.24 -17.65 2.74
CA PRO A 1 -8.90 -16.35 2.98
C PRO A 1 -10.35 -16.60 3.41
N CYS A 2 -10.87 -15.87 4.39
CA CYS A 2 -12.28 -15.91 4.77
C CYS A 2 -13.10 -14.89 3.94
N LEU A 3 -14.43 -14.97 4.03
CA LEU A 3 -15.34 -14.21 3.15
C LEU A 3 -15.05 -12.70 3.15
N TRP A 4 -14.89 -12.10 4.33
CA TRP A 4 -14.64 -10.65 4.42
C TRP A 4 -13.27 -10.26 3.84
N GLN A 5 -12.25 -11.11 3.93
CA GLN A 5 -10.94 -10.84 3.32
C GLN A 5 -11.08 -10.76 1.80
N VAL A 6 -11.86 -11.68 1.21
CA VAL A 6 -12.15 -11.67 -0.23
C VAL A 6 -12.96 -10.45 -0.62
N SER A 7 -13.98 -10.07 0.17
CA SER A 7 -14.80 -8.88 -0.11
C SER A 7 -13.96 -7.59 -0.12
N ILE A 8 -13.05 -7.42 0.84
CA ILE A 8 -12.14 -6.27 0.88
C ILE A 8 -11.18 -6.29 -0.31
N THR A 9 -10.61 -7.44 -0.65
CA THR A 9 -9.74 -7.56 -1.84
C THR A 9 -10.47 -7.20 -3.12
N LEU A 10 -11.71 -7.65 -3.30
CA LEU A 10 -12.51 -7.31 -4.47
C LEU A 10 -12.80 -5.80 -4.52
N ALA A 11 -13.19 -5.20 -3.39
CA ALA A 11 -13.42 -3.75 -3.32
C ALA A 11 -12.15 -2.95 -3.68
N ILE A 12 -10.97 -3.38 -3.22
CA ILE A 12 -9.69 -2.76 -3.60
C ILE A 12 -9.46 -2.83 -5.12
N LEU A 13 -9.75 -3.99 -5.74
CA LEU A 13 -9.54 -4.22 -7.16
C LEU A 13 -10.60 -3.57 -8.07
N HIS A 14 -11.73 -3.11 -7.51
CA HIS A 14 -12.75 -2.39 -8.27
C HIS A 14 -12.36 -0.93 -8.55
N HIS A 15 -11.48 -0.33 -7.73
CA HIS A 15 -10.97 1.03 -7.88
C HIS A 15 -12.03 2.14 -7.97
N ASP A 16 -13.22 1.92 -7.40
CA ASP A 16 -14.35 2.85 -7.43
C ASP A 16 -14.62 3.58 -6.10
N GLU A 17 -14.07 3.07 -4.99
CA GLU A 17 -14.33 3.59 -3.64
C GLU A 17 -13.07 3.64 -2.75
N ASP A 18 -13.04 4.63 -1.85
CA ASP A 18 -12.12 4.65 -0.71
C ASP A 18 -12.66 3.77 0.43
N ILE A 19 -11.82 2.88 0.97
CA ILE A 19 -12.26 1.83 1.90
C ILE A 19 -11.71 2.08 3.30
N ILE A 20 -12.61 2.18 4.29
CA ILE A 20 -12.26 2.10 5.71
C ILE A 20 -12.64 0.71 6.22
N PHE A 21 -11.64 -0.04 6.68
CA PHE A 21 -11.83 -1.40 7.17
C PHE A 21 -11.36 -1.54 8.62
N ILE A 22 -12.24 -2.07 9.49
CA ILE A 22 -11.97 -2.27 10.92
C ILE A 22 -12.09 -3.76 11.24
N ALA A 23 -11.02 -4.33 11.78
CA ALA A 23 -11.05 -5.65 12.39
C ALA A 23 -10.05 -5.73 13.55
N GLY A 24 -10.29 -6.65 14.48
CA GLY A 24 -9.43 -6.88 15.63
C GLY A 24 -8.00 -7.30 15.26
N THR A 25 -7.08 -7.14 16.20
CA THR A 25 -5.71 -7.66 16.08
C THR A 25 -5.74 -9.18 15.99
N GLY A 26 -4.87 -9.76 15.16
CA GLY A 26 -4.84 -11.22 14.93
C GLY A 26 -5.93 -11.75 14.00
N MET A 27 -6.91 -10.94 13.57
CA MET A 27 -7.95 -11.38 12.62
C MET A 27 -7.44 -11.59 11.19
N GLY A 28 -6.19 -11.24 10.89
CA GLY A 28 -5.60 -11.43 9.56
C GLY A 28 -5.89 -10.31 8.57
N LYS A 29 -5.97 -9.06 9.05
CA LYS A 29 -6.09 -7.86 8.20
C LYS A 29 -4.96 -7.78 7.16
N THR A 30 -3.73 -8.07 7.59
CA THR A 30 -2.55 -8.05 6.73
C THR A 30 -2.68 -8.88 5.46
N LEU A 31 -3.48 -9.95 5.47
CA LEU A 31 -3.71 -10.75 4.27
C LEU A 31 -4.42 -9.96 3.17
N THR A 32 -5.30 -9.00 3.53
CA THR A 32 -6.00 -8.16 2.53
C THR A 32 -5.06 -7.19 1.83
N PHE A 33 -3.86 -6.94 2.39
CA PHE A 33 -2.86 -6.09 1.75
C PHE A 33 -2.22 -6.81 0.57
N TRP A 34 -2.02 -8.13 0.69
CA TRP A 34 -1.22 -8.90 -0.27
C TRP A 34 -2.06 -9.65 -1.29
N LEU A 35 -3.32 -9.97 -0.98
CA LEU A 35 -4.21 -10.66 -1.91
C LEU A 35 -4.37 -9.95 -3.27
N PRO A 36 -4.47 -8.61 -3.37
CA PRO A 36 -4.55 -7.93 -4.66
C PRO A 36 -3.34 -8.19 -5.57
N LEU A 37 -2.13 -8.34 -5.01
CA LEU A 37 -0.91 -8.61 -5.79
C LEU A 37 -0.94 -9.96 -6.49
N LEU A 38 -1.65 -10.95 -5.94
CA LEU A 38 -1.81 -12.25 -6.58
C LEU A 38 -2.75 -12.19 -7.79
N LEU A 39 -3.57 -11.15 -7.88
CA LEU A 39 -4.58 -10.96 -8.92
C LEU A 39 -4.17 -9.89 -9.94
N CYS A 40 -3.17 -9.07 -9.62
CA CYS A 40 -2.60 -8.05 -10.49
C CYS A 40 -1.07 -8.22 -10.58
N PRO A 41 -0.57 -9.05 -11.52
CA PRO A 41 0.85 -9.42 -11.61
C PRO A 41 1.80 -8.25 -11.88
N ASP A 42 1.33 -7.18 -12.51
CA ASP A 42 2.15 -5.98 -12.78
C ASP A 42 1.84 -4.85 -11.79
N GLY A 43 0.97 -5.12 -10.80
CA GLY A 43 0.48 -4.12 -9.86
C GLY A 43 1.42 -3.88 -8.69
N ILE A 44 1.37 -2.65 -8.18
CA ILE A 44 2.13 -2.17 -7.03
C ILE A 44 1.16 -1.86 -5.90
N GLN A 45 1.34 -2.53 -4.76
CA GLN A 45 0.68 -2.24 -3.51
C GLN A 45 1.59 -1.40 -2.63
N ILE A 46 1.11 -0.22 -2.22
CA ILE A 46 1.82 0.62 -1.25
C ILE A 46 1.15 0.44 0.12
N VAL A 47 1.94 0.18 1.15
CA VAL A 47 1.50 0.08 2.55
C VAL A 47 2.28 1.10 3.37
N VAL A 48 1.55 2.02 3.98
CA VAL A 48 2.07 3.02 4.91
C VAL A 48 1.76 2.55 6.32
N THR A 49 2.78 2.33 7.15
CA THR A 49 2.62 1.83 8.52
C THR A 49 3.47 2.64 9.50
N PRO A 50 2.98 2.92 10.73
CA PRO A 50 3.75 3.69 11.72
C PRO A 50 4.95 2.93 12.29
N LEU A 51 5.02 1.61 12.11
CA LEU A 51 6.14 0.81 12.60
C LEU A 51 7.43 1.12 11.83
N ASN A 52 8.55 1.21 12.56
CA ASN A 52 9.87 1.33 11.93
C ASN A 52 10.16 0.06 11.12
N ILE A 53 10.12 0.20 9.80
CA ILE A 53 10.41 -0.89 8.88
C ILE A 53 11.92 -1.15 8.91
N LEU A 54 12.28 -2.38 9.26
CA LEU A 54 13.66 -2.86 9.20
C LEU A 54 14.04 -3.12 7.73
N GLY A 55 14.43 -2.06 7.03
CA GLY A 55 14.90 -2.15 5.65
C GLY A 55 14.70 -0.85 4.89
N LYS A 56 15.76 -0.31 4.30
CA LYS A 56 15.63 0.75 3.31
C LYS A 56 15.25 0.10 1.98
N GLN A 57 14.02 0.31 1.52
CA GLN A 57 13.70 0.01 0.12
C GLN A 57 14.47 0.99 -0.77
N ASN A 58 15.24 0.47 -1.72
CA ASN A 58 15.97 1.32 -2.65
C ASN A 58 14.98 1.91 -3.65
N VAL A 59 14.91 3.23 -3.70
CA VAL A 59 13.98 3.95 -4.57
C VAL A 59 14.31 3.76 -6.05
N GLU A 60 15.57 3.50 -6.41
CA GLU A 60 15.91 3.18 -7.80
C GLU A 60 15.20 1.91 -8.28
N PHE A 61 15.10 0.89 -7.42
CA PHE A 61 14.35 -0.33 -7.74
C PHE A 61 12.83 -0.13 -7.72
N ILE A 62 12.35 0.88 -6.99
CA ILE A 62 10.94 1.28 -7.03
C ILE A 62 10.61 1.97 -8.37
N GLU A 63 11.47 2.89 -8.81
CA GLU A 63 11.34 3.59 -10.11
C GLU A 63 11.43 2.62 -11.29
N ASP A 64 12.29 1.60 -11.19
CA ASP A 64 12.39 0.50 -12.15
C ASP A 64 11.21 -0.52 -12.08
N ILE A 65 10.21 -0.30 -11.21
CA ILE A 65 9.04 -1.19 -11.04
C ILE A 65 9.47 -2.64 -10.68
N ARG A 66 10.55 -2.80 -9.92
CA ARG A 66 11.03 -4.13 -9.47
C ARG A 66 10.34 -4.65 -8.23
N TYR A 67 9.55 -3.81 -7.57
CA TYR A 67 8.78 -4.17 -6.38
C TYR A 67 7.30 -4.07 -6.64
N GLN A 68 6.59 -5.16 -6.39
CA GLN A 68 5.13 -5.18 -6.32
C GLN A 68 4.64 -4.70 -4.94
N ALA A 69 5.43 -4.91 -3.88
CA ALA A 69 5.08 -4.50 -2.52
C ALA A 69 6.04 -3.43 -1.98
N ILE A 70 5.50 -2.25 -1.69
CA ILE A 70 6.24 -1.12 -1.14
C ILE A 70 5.70 -0.88 0.26
N VAL A 71 6.55 -1.03 1.28
CA VAL A 71 6.18 -0.78 2.68
C VAL A 71 7.04 0.36 3.16
N ILE A 72 6.41 1.44 3.60
CA ILE A 72 7.07 2.68 4.00
C ILE A 72 6.44 3.28 5.25
N SER A 73 7.21 4.09 5.98
CA SER A 73 6.67 4.89 7.08
C SER A 73 6.07 6.22 6.56
N PRO A 74 5.18 6.87 7.34
CA PRO A 74 4.70 8.20 7.03
C PRO A 74 5.83 9.21 6.79
N GLY A 75 6.92 9.12 7.58
CA GLY A 75 8.08 9.99 7.42
C GLY A 75 8.86 9.77 6.11
N GLN A 76 8.80 8.59 5.50
CA GLN A 76 9.36 8.35 4.17
C GLN A 76 8.45 8.88 3.06
N LEU A 77 7.14 8.71 3.21
CA LEU A 77 6.13 9.16 2.26
C LEU A 77 6.06 10.69 2.18
N MET A 78 6.04 11.37 3.34
CA MET A 78 5.78 12.80 3.46
C MET A 78 7.05 13.65 3.57
N LYS A 79 8.22 13.08 3.30
CA LYS A 79 9.49 13.82 3.38
C LYS A 79 9.49 14.97 2.35
N PRO A 80 9.63 16.24 2.77
CA PRO A 80 9.69 17.37 1.83
C PRO A 80 10.86 17.24 0.86
N GLY A 81 10.60 17.40 -0.44
CA GLY A 81 11.60 17.15 -1.49
C GLY A 81 12.03 15.68 -1.58
N GLY A 82 11.26 14.78 -0.97
CA GLY A 82 11.48 13.35 -0.95
C GLY A 82 11.24 12.72 -2.31
N LYS A 83 11.81 11.54 -2.53
CA LYS A 83 11.66 10.84 -3.82
C LYS A 83 10.21 10.40 -4.07
N PHE A 84 9.43 10.12 -3.03
CA PHE A 84 8.01 9.76 -3.18
C PHE A 84 7.14 10.90 -3.72
N GLU A 85 7.46 12.16 -3.45
CA GLU A 85 6.77 13.30 -4.08
C GLU A 85 6.91 13.26 -5.61
N LYS A 86 8.11 12.95 -6.11
CA LYS A 86 8.36 12.83 -7.55
C LYS A 86 7.74 11.57 -8.15
N LEU A 87 7.84 10.46 -7.42
CA LEU A 87 7.33 9.16 -7.85
C LEU A 87 5.81 9.17 -7.99
N LEU A 88 5.10 9.79 -7.05
CA LEU A 88 3.64 9.97 -7.07
C LEU A 88 3.16 11.01 -8.09
N LEU A 89 4.07 11.66 -8.83
CA LEU A 89 3.77 12.49 -10.00
C LEU A 89 4.07 11.77 -11.32
N ASN A 90 4.73 10.61 -11.28
CA ASN A 90 5.09 9.85 -12.48
C ASN A 90 3.90 9.01 -12.95
N SER A 91 3.33 9.34 -14.12
CA SER A 91 2.17 8.65 -14.68
C SER A 91 2.39 7.15 -14.91
N THR A 92 3.59 6.74 -15.34
CA THR A 92 3.95 5.33 -15.49
C THR A 92 3.87 4.63 -14.14
N PHE A 93 4.48 5.19 -13.10
CA PHE A 93 4.43 4.59 -11.77
C PHE A 93 2.99 4.51 -11.24
N ILE A 94 2.24 5.61 -11.31
CA ILE A 94 0.84 5.68 -10.84
C ILE A 94 -0.04 4.65 -11.55
N SER A 95 0.16 4.45 -12.86
CA SER A 95 -0.64 3.47 -13.63
C SER A 95 -0.46 2.02 -13.18
N HIS A 96 0.60 1.71 -12.44
CA HIS A 96 0.82 0.38 -11.85
C HIS A 96 0.31 0.30 -10.40
N ILE A 97 -0.06 1.40 -9.74
CA ILE A 97 -0.52 1.35 -8.35
C ILE A 97 -1.91 0.69 -8.29
N ILE A 98 -2.01 -0.40 -7.51
CA ILE A 98 -3.29 -1.02 -7.18
C ILE A 98 -3.99 -0.15 -6.13
N SER A 99 -3.36 0.06 -4.97
CA SER A 99 -3.89 0.92 -3.93
C SER A 99 -2.81 1.36 -2.95
N ILE A 100 -3.16 2.35 -2.13
CA ILE A 100 -2.37 2.82 -1.00
C ILE A 100 -3.11 2.43 0.27
N ILE A 101 -2.48 1.62 1.12
CA ILE A 101 -3.04 1.15 2.38
C ILE A 101 -2.42 1.94 3.51
N LEU A 102 -3.26 2.56 4.35
CA LEU A 102 -2.85 3.18 5.59
C LEU A 102 -3.10 2.20 6.74
N ASP A 103 -2.04 1.53 7.18
CA ASP A 103 -2.08 0.61 8.32
C ASP A 103 -2.08 1.38 9.64
N GLU A 104 -2.77 0.83 10.63
CA GLU A 104 -3.04 1.49 11.91
C GLU A 104 -3.64 2.89 11.74
N GLY A 105 -4.72 3.01 10.95
CA GLY A 105 -5.40 4.29 10.71
C GLY A 105 -5.82 5.05 11.97
N HIS A 106 -5.93 4.39 13.12
CA HIS A 106 -6.15 5.04 14.42
C HIS A 106 -4.99 5.92 14.89
N CYS A 107 -3.80 5.80 14.28
CA CYS A 107 -2.64 6.68 14.51
C CYS A 107 -2.75 8.01 13.75
N ILE A 108 -3.74 8.18 12.87
CA ILE A 108 -3.95 9.44 12.12
C ILE A 108 -4.68 10.43 13.04
N SER A 109 -3.99 11.50 13.44
CA SER A 109 -4.57 12.62 14.17
C SER A 109 -4.91 13.76 13.22
N THR A 110 -6.12 14.33 13.35
CA THR A 110 -6.57 15.55 12.68
C THR A 110 -6.14 16.81 13.42
#